data_AF-A0A915HJ52-F1
#
_entry.id   AF-A0A915HJ52-F1
#
_cell.length_a   1.000
_cell.length_b   1.000
_cell.length_c   1.000
_cell.angle_alpha   90.00
_cell.angle_beta   90.00
_cell.angle_gamma   90.00
#
_symmetry.space_group_name_H-M   'P 1'
#
loop_
_entity.id
_entity.type
_entity.pdbx_description
1 polymer ?
#
loop_
_entity_poly.entity_id
_entity_poly.type
_entity_poly.pdbx_seq_one_letter_code
_entity_poly.pdbx_strand_id
1 'polypeptide(L)'
;MRRSSIAQNFKACCPDCFHDLSVSPVKPLMLTIHVYWKKPSNFRLKLNGNSTRLLIGPGVGVAPFVSYLENIEADGLKPPPVTWLFFGCRKKDEDFILKENFDEWIEKGTISRLLVSFSEEEREMKYVQHNILKYGEEIVKMLNKDDHLSVYVCGDAKNMIKD
;
A
#
# COMPACT_ATOMS: atom_id res chain seq x y z
N MET A 1 -2.07 6.56 -31.98
CA MET A 1 -2.96 7.01 -30.88
C MET A 1 -3.66 5.80 -30.28
N ARG A 2 -3.15 5.24 -29.18
CA ARG A 2 -3.87 4.25 -28.37
C ARG A 2 -4.08 4.85 -26.99
N ARG A 3 -5.34 4.99 -26.58
CA ARG A 3 -5.73 5.40 -25.23
C ARG A 3 -5.53 4.17 -24.33
N SER A 4 -4.53 4.20 -23.46
CA SER A 4 -4.42 3.28 -22.34
C SER A 4 -5.28 3.82 -21.20
N SER A 5 -6.31 3.08 -20.83
CA SER A 5 -7.09 3.29 -19.61
C SER A 5 -6.21 2.87 -18.43
N ILE A 6 -5.71 3.84 -17.68
CA ILE A 6 -5.06 3.58 -16.40
C ILE A 6 -5.96 4.23 -15.36
N ALA A 7 -6.50 3.43 -14.45
CA ALA A 7 -7.08 3.92 -13.21
C ALA A 7 -5.96 4.64 -12.44
N GLN A 8 -6.00 5.97 -12.38
CA GLN A 8 -4.91 6.76 -11.82
C GLN A 8 -5.40 7.49 -10.57
N ASN A 9 -4.81 7.09 -9.44
CA ASN A 9 -5.07 7.58 -8.09
C ASN A 9 -5.04 9.11 -7.99
N PHE A 10 -6.22 9.70 -7.76
CA PHE A 10 -6.42 11.14 -7.60
C PHE A 10 -5.99 11.61 -6.21
N LYS A 11 -5.17 12.67 -6.14
CA LYS A 11 -4.96 13.41 -4.89
C LYS A 11 -6.00 14.53 -4.78
N ALA A 12 -6.91 14.34 -3.85
CA ALA A 12 -7.83 15.37 -3.36
C ALA A 12 -7.11 16.39 -2.48
N CYS A 13 -7.44 17.68 -2.63
CA CYS A 13 -6.96 18.74 -1.74
C CYS A 13 -7.72 18.81 -0.40
N CYS A 14 -8.84 18.08 -0.26
CA CYS A 14 -9.61 17.97 0.97
C CYS A 14 -10.43 16.66 0.94
N PRO A 15 -10.40 15.81 1.99
CA PRO A 15 -11.28 14.64 2.09
C PRO A 15 -12.76 15.03 2.02
N ASP A 16 -13.13 16.14 2.65
CA ASP A 16 -14.52 16.61 2.79
C ASP A 16 -15.11 17.00 1.42
N CYS A 17 -14.31 17.67 0.57
CA CYS A 17 -14.74 18.01 -0.78
C CYS A 17 -14.98 16.78 -1.65
N PHE A 18 -14.35 15.63 -1.40
CA PHE A 18 -14.60 14.40 -2.15
C PHE A 18 -15.79 13.61 -1.61
N HIS A 19 -16.03 13.68 -0.30
CA HIS A 19 -17.21 13.06 0.31
C HIS A 19 -18.50 13.67 -0.27
N ASP A 20 -18.61 15.00 -0.31
CA ASP A 20 -19.78 15.71 -0.85
C ASP A 20 -20.09 15.40 -2.32
N LEU A 21 -19.06 15.08 -3.11
CA LEU A 21 -19.20 14.69 -4.52
C LEU A 21 -19.76 13.27 -4.69
N SER A 22 -19.54 12.39 -3.71
CA SER A 22 -19.99 11.00 -3.77
C SER A 22 -21.44 10.82 -3.30
N VAL A 23 -21.96 11.74 -2.47
CA VAL A 23 -23.25 11.60 -1.77
C VAL A 23 -24.38 12.46 -2.39
N SER A 24 -24.07 13.32 -3.37
CA SER A 24 -25.08 14.23 -3.96
C SER A 24 -26.03 13.49 -4.94
N PRO A 25 -27.36 13.47 -4.72
CA PRO A 25 -28.35 12.83 -5.60
C PRO A 25 -28.69 13.68 -6.83
N VAL A 26 -27.81 14.60 -7.22
CA VAL A 26 -28.07 15.57 -8.26
C VAL A 26 -27.69 14.96 -9.60
N LYS A 27 -28.58 15.08 -10.60
CA LYS A 27 -28.36 14.78 -12.03
C LYS A 27 -26.91 15.05 -12.45
N PRO A 28 -26.32 14.29 -13.39
CA PRO A 28 -24.91 14.37 -13.75
C PRO A 28 -24.59 15.71 -14.40
N LEU A 29 -24.47 16.75 -13.57
CA LEU A 29 -23.72 17.94 -13.88
C LEU A 29 -22.29 17.44 -13.96
N MET A 30 -21.69 17.61 -15.15
CA MET A 30 -20.34 17.21 -15.46
C MET A 30 -19.39 17.83 -14.43
N LEU A 31 -19.07 17.05 -13.40
CA LEU A 31 -18.25 17.51 -12.31
C LEU A 31 -16.81 17.56 -12.80
N THR A 32 -16.25 18.77 -12.85
CA THR A 32 -14.87 18.97 -13.27
C THR A 32 -13.97 19.01 -12.05
N ILE A 33 -13.17 17.95 -11.87
CA ILE A 33 -12.13 17.90 -10.84
C ILE A 33 -10.82 18.39 -11.46
N HIS A 34 -10.33 19.53 -10.99
CA HIS A 34 -9.03 20.05 -11.41
C HIS A 34 -7.91 19.33 -10.65
N VAL A 35 -7.05 18.64 -11.39
CA VAL A 35 -5.93 17.88 -10.84
C VAL A 35 -4.63 18.47 -11.39
N TYR A 36 -3.65 18.67 -10.50
CA TYR A 36 -2.34 19.17 -10.88
C TYR A 36 -1.27 18.15 -10.53
N TRP A 37 -0.30 17.99 -11.43
CA TRP A 37 0.81 17.08 -11.20
C TRP A 37 1.82 17.70 -10.23
N LYS A 38 2.11 17.00 -9.14
CA LYS A 38 3.24 17.36 -8.27
C LYS A 38 4.53 16.85 -8.91
N LYS A 39 5.63 17.61 -8.80
CA LYS A 39 6.96 17.10 -9.17
C LYS A 39 7.18 15.71 -8.55
N PRO A 40 7.70 14.74 -9.33
CA PRO A 40 7.86 13.37 -8.84
C PRO A 40 8.71 13.35 -7.57
N SER A 41 8.25 12.62 -6.55
CA SER A 41 9.06 12.38 -5.35
C SER A 41 10.13 11.31 -5.60
N ASN A 42 11.06 11.17 -4.66
CA ASN A 42 12.05 10.08 -4.66
C ASN A 42 11.44 8.72 -4.28
N PHE A 43 10.17 8.67 -3.87
CA PHE A 43 9.48 7.42 -3.57
C PHE A 43 9.12 6.70 -4.88
N ARG A 44 10.01 5.80 -5.32
CA ARG A 44 9.86 5.00 -6.54
C ARG A 44 10.16 3.54 -6.25
N LEU A 45 9.15 2.70 -6.40
CA LEU A 45 9.33 1.26 -6.33
C LEU A 45 9.81 0.78 -7.70
N LYS A 46 10.98 0.12 -7.73
CA LYS A 46 11.48 -0.49 -8.96
C LYS A 46 10.60 -1.70 -9.30
N LEU A 47 9.88 -1.60 -10.41
CA LEU A 47 9.01 -2.66 -10.94
C LEU A 47 9.81 -3.91 -11.33
N ASN A 48 11.04 -3.73 -11.81
CA ASN A 48 11.94 -4.81 -12.20
C ASN A 48 13.10 -4.94 -11.22
N GLY A 49 13.41 -6.19 -10.86
CA GLY A 49 14.58 -6.53 -10.05
C GLY A 49 14.41 -7.83 -9.28
N ASN A 50 15.52 -8.52 -9.03
CA ASN A 50 15.52 -9.79 -8.30
C ASN A 50 15.74 -9.59 -6.78
N SER A 51 15.27 -8.45 -6.28
CA SER A 51 15.62 -7.93 -4.95
C SER A 51 14.39 -7.86 -4.06
N THR A 52 14.57 -8.27 -2.82
CA THR A 52 13.54 -8.33 -1.77
C THR A 52 12.88 -6.98 -1.53
N ARG A 53 11.58 -7.00 -1.24
CA ARG A 53 10.77 -5.82 -0.94
C ARG A 53 10.12 -5.97 0.43
N LEU A 54 10.36 -4.99 1.31
CA LEU A 54 9.63 -4.82 2.56
C LEU A 54 8.76 -3.57 2.43
N LEU A 55 7.45 -3.75 2.40
CA LEU A 55 6.45 -2.69 2.21
C LEU A 55 5.71 -2.49 3.53
N ILE A 56 5.69 -1.27 4.07
CA ILE A 56 5.08 -0.94 5.36
C ILE A 56 4.09 0.20 5.14
N GLY A 57 2.79 -0.11 5.25
CA GLY A 57 1.72 0.81 4.89
C GLY A 57 0.45 0.60 5.70
N PRO A 58 0.34 1.17 6.91
CA PRO A 58 -0.91 1.13 7.67
C PRO A 58 -1.98 2.04 7.06
N GLY A 59 -3.23 1.57 7.06
CA GLY A 59 -4.41 2.27 6.56
C GLY A 59 -4.23 2.75 5.11
N VAL A 60 -4.64 3.99 4.84
CA VAL A 60 -4.48 4.63 3.52
C VAL A 60 -3.01 4.75 3.06
N GLY A 61 -2.04 4.57 3.97
CA GLY A 61 -0.62 4.50 3.66
C GLY A 61 -0.26 3.32 2.73
N VAL A 62 -1.15 2.35 2.55
CA VAL A 62 -0.95 1.24 1.61
C VAL A 62 -1.10 1.63 0.13
N ALA A 63 -1.75 2.76 -0.16
CA ALA A 63 -2.11 3.18 -1.53
C ALA A 63 -0.95 3.12 -2.57
N PRO A 64 0.29 3.59 -2.30
CA PRO A 64 1.35 3.48 -3.29
C PRO A 64 1.83 2.04 -3.52
N PHE A 65 1.65 1.14 -2.54
CA PHE A 65 1.98 -0.27 -2.68
C PHE A 65 0.95 -1.01 -3.51
N VAL A 66 -0.33 -0.67 -3.34
CA VAL A 66 -1.42 -1.16 -4.20
C VAL A 66 -1.12 -0.83 -5.66
N SER A 67 -0.83 0.44 -5.97
CA SER A 67 -0.47 0.83 -7.33
C SER A 67 0.76 0.10 -7.86
N TYR A 68 1.75 -0.20 -7.00
CA TYR A 68 2.92 -0.99 -7.39
C TYR A 68 2.55 -2.44 -7.75
N LEU A 69 1.72 -3.09 -6.93
CA LEU A 69 1.28 -4.47 -7.15
C LEU A 69 0.40 -4.59 -8.39
N GLU A 70 -0.56 -3.67 -8.56
CA GLU A 70 -1.39 -3.56 -9.77
C GLU A 70 -0.54 -3.36 -11.02
N ASN A 71 0.50 -2.51 -10.98
CA ASN A 71 1.38 -2.30 -12.12
C ASN A 71 2.19 -3.56 -12.46
N ILE A 72 2.64 -4.34 -11.47
CA ILE A 72 3.30 -5.63 -11.72
C ILE A 72 2.38 -6.54 -12.51
N GLU A 73 1.12 -6.66 -12.10
CA GLU A 73 0.14 -7.53 -12.75
C GLU A 73 -0.26 -7.01 -14.14
N ALA A 74 -0.57 -5.72 -14.25
CA ALA A 74 -1.02 -5.10 -15.49
C ALA A 74 0.03 -5.17 -16.61
N ASP A 75 1.31 -5.01 -16.24
CA ASP A 75 2.42 -5.07 -17.19
C ASP A 75 2.95 -6.51 -17.38
N GLY A 76 2.35 -7.51 -16.71
CA GLY A 76 2.77 -8.91 -16.79
C GLY A 76 4.20 -9.15 -16.31
N LEU A 77 4.66 -8.35 -15.35
CA LEU A 77 6.03 -8.39 -14.85
C LEU A 77 6.19 -9.54 -13.87
N LYS A 78 7.41 -10.10 -13.82
CA LYS A 78 7.75 -11.08 -12.80
C LYS A 78 7.85 -10.37 -11.43
N PRO A 79 7.09 -10.80 -10.41
CA PRO A 79 7.22 -10.21 -9.09
C PRO A 79 8.62 -10.46 -8.49
N PRO A 80 9.06 -9.61 -7.55
CA PRO A 80 10.28 -9.86 -6.79
C PRO A 80 10.24 -11.24 -6.12
N PRO A 81 11.40 -11.88 -5.87
CA PRO A 81 11.44 -13.20 -5.21
C PRO A 81 10.80 -13.22 -3.84
N VAL A 82 10.90 -12.11 -3.11
CA VAL A 82 10.34 -11.93 -1.78
C VAL A 82 9.72 -10.55 -1.68
N THR A 83 8.41 -10.51 -1.43
CA THR A 83 7.65 -9.28 -1.15
C THR A 83 6.88 -9.46 0.14
N TRP A 84 7.26 -8.74 1.19
CA TRP A 84 6.52 -8.69 2.45
C TRP A 84 5.75 -7.38 2.55
N LEU A 85 4.48 -7.48 2.95
CA LEU A 85 3.63 -6.33 3.20
C LEU A 85 3.18 -6.32 4.67
N PHE A 86 3.53 -5.26 5.39
CA PHE A 86 3.03 -4.94 6.72
C PHE A 86 1.88 -3.95 6.58
N PHE A 87 0.68 -4.43 6.88
CA PHE A 87 -0.54 -3.65 6.87
C PHE A 87 -1.08 -3.50 8.30
N GLY A 88 -1.75 -2.38 8.55
CA GLY A 88 -2.34 -2.10 9.86
C GLY A 88 -3.66 -1.37 9.70
N CYS A 89 -4.67 -1.78 10.46
CA CYS A 89 -5.96 -1.13 10.55
C CYS A 89 -6.53 -1.29 11.96
N ARG A 90 -7.68 -0.68 12.27
CA ARG A 90 -8.25 -0.75 13.63
C ARG A 90 -8.94 -2.08 13.88
N LYS A 91 -9.83 -2.49 12.99
CA LYS A 91 -10.66 -3.69 13.10
C LYS A 91 -10.81 -4.38 11.76
N LYS A 92 -10.69 -5.70 11.77
CA LYS A 92 -10.79 -6.59 10.62
C LYS A 92 -12.09 -6.41 9.85
N ASP A 93 -13.21 -6.27 10.56
CA ASP A 93 -14.55 -6.22 9.94
C ASP A 93 -14.99 -4.80 9.55
N GLU A 94 -14.23 -3.75 9.90
CA GLU A 94 -14.60 -2.35 9.62
C GLU A 94 -13.64 -1.67 8.62
N ASP A 95 -12.33 -1.80 8.81
CA ASP A 95 -11.35 -0.99 8.07
C ASP A 95 -10.16 -1.79 7.50
N PHE A 96 -10.29 -3.11 7.40
CA PHE A 96 -9.39 -3.93 6.60
C PHE A 96 -9.67 -3.75 5.10
N ILE A 97 -9.24 -2.60 4.59
CA ILE A 97 -9.35 -2.27 3.18
C ILE A 97 -8.57 -3.26 2.31
N LEU A 98 -9.13 -3.61 1.13
CA LEU A 98 -8.47 -4.41 0.08
C LEU A 98 -8.13 -5.85 0.48
N LYS A 99 -8.87 -6.43 1.43
CA LYS A 99 -8.67 -7.80 1.88
C LYS A 99 -8.67 -8.80 0.72
N GLU A 100 -9.68 -8.74 -0.15
CA GLU A 100 -9.81 -9.64 -1.30
C GLU A 100 -8.63 -9.48 -2.27
N ASN A 101 -8.18 -8.25 -2.52
CA ASN A 101 -7.02 -7.99 -3.36
C ASN A 101 -5.73 -8.57 -2.77
N PHE A 102 -5.53 -8.45 -1.44
CA PHE A 102 -4.38 -9.05 -0.79
C PHE A 102 -4.39 -10.58 -0.90
N ASP A 103 -5.55 -11.21 -0.72
CA ASP A 103 -5.70 -12.65 -0.86
C ASP A 103 -5.32 -13.08 -2.29
N GLU A 104 -5.80 -12.38 -3.32
CA GLU A 104 -5.41 -12.63 -4.72
C GLU A 104 -3.90 -12.47 -4.97
N TRP A 105 -3.27 -11.42 -4.44
CA TRP A 105 -1.83 -11.20 -4.62
C TRP A 105 -0.98 -12.22 -3.88
N ILE A 106 -1.47 -12.78 -2.77
CA ILE A 106 -0.82 -13.90 -2.08
C ILE A 106 -0.95 -15.17 -2.91
N GLU A 107 -2.14 -15.48 -3.43
CA GLU A 107 -2.38 -16.66 -4.26
C GLU A 107 -1.52 -16.66 -5.54
N LYS A 108 -1.37 -15.50 -6.18
CA LYS A 108 -0.51 -15.32 -7.37
C LYS A 108 0.98 -15.26 -7.03
N GLY A 109 1.34 -15.16 -5.75
CA GLY A 109 2.73 -15.05 -5.29
C GLY A 109 3.36 -13.67 -5.49
N THR A 110 2.58 -12.65 -5.87
CA THR A 110 3.04 -11.25 -5.95
C THR A 110 3.41 -10.71 -4.56
N ILE A 111 2.65 -11.11 -3.54
CA ILE A 111 2.98 -10.92 -2.12
C ILE A 111 3.39 -12.29 -1.55
N SER A 112 4.60 -12.39 -1.04
CA SER A 112 5.11 -13.62 -0.40
C SER A 112 4.65 -13.75 1.05
N ARG A 113 4.41 -12.61 1.73
CA ARG A 113 3.89 -12.60 3.10
C ARG A 113 3.12 -11.31 3.38
N LEU A 114 1.89 -11.46 3.88
CA LEU A 114 1.11 -10.36 4.44
C LEU A 114 1.10 -10.46 5.97
N LEU A 115 1.40 -9.35 6.65
CA LEU A 115 1.37 -9.21 8.09
C LEU A 115 0.41 -8.10 8.47
N VAL A 116 -0.75 -8.47 9.00
CA VAL A 116 -1.79 -7.53 9.40
C VAL A 116 -1.74 -7.29 10.91
N SER A 117 -1.97 -6.04 11.31
CA SER A 117 -2.03 -5.60 12.70
C SER A 117 -3.37 -4.91 12.95
N PHE A 118 -4.11 -5.37 13.96
CA PHE A 118 -5.40 -4.80 14.36
C PHE A 118 -5.22 -4.03 15.67
N SER A 119 -5.44 -2.71 15.65
CA SER A 119 -5.18 -1.89 16.84
C SER A 119 -6.32 -1.91 17.87
N GLU A 120 -7.54 -2.30 17.50
CA GLU A 120 -8.74 -2.23 18.36
C GLU A 120 -9.49 -3.57 18.53
N GLU A 121 -9.00 -4.67 17.97
CA GLU A 121 -9.72 -5.96 17.97
C GLU A 121 -9.15 -6.98 18.96
N GLU A 122 -7.85 -6.91 19.26
CA GLU A 122 -7.19 -7.79 20.21
C GLU A 122 -7.22 -7.20 21.63
N ARG A 123 -7.11 -8.06 22.66
CA ARG A 123 -6.93 -7.61 24.06
C ARG A 123 -5.67 -6.74 24.23
N GLU A 124 -4.69 -6.91 23.34
CA GLU A 124 -3.47 -6.12 23.27
C GLU A 124 -3.45 -5.34 21.95
N MET A 125 -3.26 -4.02 22.02
CA MET A 125 -3.19 -3.18 20.83
C MET A 125 -1.98 -3.57 19.98
N LYS A 126 -2.22 -3.94 18.71
CA LYS A 126 -1.17 -4.39 17.81
C LYS A 126 -0.97 -3.43 16.64
N TYR A 127 0.20 -2.82 16.58
CA TYR A 127 0.62 -1.95 15.48
C TYR A 127 1.63 -2.63 14.55
N VAL A 128 1.89 -2.00 13.41
CA VAL A 128 2.82 -2.53 12.39
C VAL A 128 4.23 -2.76 12.94
N GLN A 129 4.71 -1.88 13.82
CA GLN A 129 6.00 -2.02 14.49
C GLN A 129 6.09 -3.26 15.39
N HIS A 130 4.99 -3.70 16.01
CA HIS A 130 4.98 -4.94 16.79
C HIS A 130 5.20 -6.16 15.89
N ASN A 131 4.59 -6.18 14.70
CA ASN A 131 4.88 -7.21 13.71
C ASN A 131 6.33 -7.11 13.19
N ILE A 132 6.85 -5.91 12.91
CA ILE A 132 8.24 -5.73 12.50
C ILE A 132 9.21 -6.30 13.56
N LEU A 133 9.00 -5.99 14.84
CA LEU A 133 9.82 -6.53 15.94
C LEU A 133 9.70 -8.04 16.04
N LYS A 134 8.48 -8.58 15.96
CA LYS A 134 8.23 -10.04 15.99
C LYS A 134 8.99 -10.79 14.90
N TYR A 135 9.07 -10.22 13.70
CA TYR A 135 9.79 -10.81 12.57
C TYR A 135 11.18 -10.21 12.36
N GLY A 136 11.72 -9.49 13.35
CA GLY A 136 12.96 -8.74 13.25
C GLY A 136 14.15 -9.63 12.88
N GLU A 137 14.26 -10.81 13.46
CA GLU A 137 15.32 -11.76 13.11
C GLU A 137 15.27 -12.22 11.65
N GLU A 138 14.06 -12.47 11.13
CA GLU A 138 13.88 -12.85 9.71
C GLU A 138 14.23 -11.68 8.79
N ILE A 139 13.82 -10.46 9.16
CA ILE A 139 14.17 -9.23 8.43
C ILE A 139 15.69 -9.04 8.39
N VAL A 140 16.37 -9.17 9.53
CA VAL A 140 17.84 -9.08 9.60
C VAL A 140 18.51 -10.17 8.77
N LYS A 141 17.99 -11.40 8.78
CA LYS A 141 18.49 -12.48 7.91
C LYS A 141 18.31 -12.16 6.42
N MET A 142 17.20 -11.53 6.03
CA MET A 142 16.97 -11.10 4.64
C MET A 142 17.93 -9.96 4.26
N LEU A 143 18.10 -8.97 5.13
CA LEU A 143 19.05 -7.87 4.93
C LEU A 143 20.48 -8.36 4.73
N ASN A 144 20.91 -9.36 5.51
CA ASN A 144 22.25 -9.94 5.40
C ASN A 144 22.44 -10.83 4.15
N LYS A 145 21.36 -11.24 3.48
CA LYS A 145 21.43 -12.13 2.30
C LYS A 145 21.25 -11.39 0.97
N ASP A 146 20.63 -10.22 0.99
CA ASP A 146 20.25 -9.46 -0.19
C ASP A 146 20.65 -8.00 -0.04
N ASP A 147 21.83 -7.65 -0.57
CA ASP A 147 22.38 -6.29 -0.60
C ASP A 147 21.50 -5.29 -1.38
N HIS A 148 20.46 -5.76 -2.06
CA HIS A 148 19.53 -4.94 -2.83
C HIS A 148 18.13 -4.88 -2.22
N LEU A 149 17.94 -5.48 -1.04
CA LEU A 149 16.70 -5.37 -0.28
C LEU A 149 16.33 -3.90 -0.09
N SER A 150 15.08 -3.57 -0.40
CA SER A 150 14.55 -2.22 -0.28
C SER A 150 13.37 -2.18 0.68
N VAL A 151 13.42 -1.26 1.64
CA VAL A 151 12.36 -1.00 2.62
C VAL A 151 11.61 0.26 2.23
N TYR A 152 10.28 0.19 2.16
CA TYR A 152 9.41 1.32 1.87
C TYR A 152 8.40 1.50 2.99
N VAL A 153 8.33 2.72 3.53
CA VAL A 153 7.38 3.11 4.58
C VAL A 153 6.50 4.23 4.05
N CYS A 154 5.18 4.07 4.16
CA CYS A 154 4.20 5.09 3.80
C CYS A 154 3.06 5.10 4.82
N GLY A 155 2.65 6.29 5.26
CA GLY A 155 1.59 6.45 6.25
C GLY A 155 1.73 7.75 7.03
N ASP A 156 1.14 7.80 8.22
CA ASP A 156 1.22 8.99 9.07
C ASP A 156 2.67 9.28 9.50
N ALA A 157 3.18 10.41 9.01
CA ALA A 157 4.55 10.83 9.26
C ALA A 157 4.81 11.33 10.69
N LYS A 158 3.76 11.70 11.45
CA LYS A 158 3.93 12.30 12.78
C LYS A 158 4.12 11.28 13.88
N ASN A 159 3.41 10.16 13.80
CA ASN A 159 3.40 9.15 14.85
C ASN A 159 4.03 7.84 14.36
N MET A 160 3.62 7.32 13.21
CA MET A 160 4.02 5.98 12.78
C MET A 160 5.46 5.89 12.26
N ILE A 161 5.96 6.88 11.52
CA ILE A 161 7.32 6.81 10.94
C ILE A 161 8.42 6.84 12.00
N LYS A 162 8.14 7.43 13.17
CA LYS A 162 9.12 7.58 14.25
C LYS A 162 9.23 6.33 15.12
N ASP A 163 8.12 5.59 15.26
CA ASP A 163 7.97 4.42 16.14
C ASP A 163 8.47 3.14 15.48
#